data_AF-A0A7W7RYV9-F1
#
_entry.id   AF-A0A7W7RYV9-F1
#
_cell.length_a   1.000
_cell.length_b   1.000
_cell.length_c   1.000
_cell.angle_alpha   90.00
_cell.angle_beta   90.00
_cell.angle_gamma   90.00
#
_symmetry.space_group_name_H-M   'P 1'
#
loop_
_entity.id
_entity.type
_entity.pdbx_description
1 polymer ?
#
loop_
_entity_poly.entity_id
_entity_poly.type
_entity_poly.pdbx_seq_one_letter_code
_entity_poly.pdbx_strand_id
1 'polypeptide(L)' 'MTELQPGDLATDSRGVLWFVHGYREFGLHLTSRSGTFAPLDDVARLYGPLTLLHRPSEVADADRSGQPYPAP' A
#
# COMPACT_ATOMS: atom_id res chain seq x y z
N MET A 1 -3.12 -15.99 5.72
CA MET A 1 -3.07 -14.81 4.84
C MET A 1 -1.89 -13.98 5.27
N THR A 2 -1.03 -13.57 4.34
CA THR A 2 0.11 -12.68 4.65
C THR A 2 -0.43 -11.29 4.97
N GLU A 3 -0.05 -10.75 6.13
CA GLU A 3 -0.41 -9.38 6.52
C GLU A 3 0.35 -8.36 5.65
N LEU A 4 -0.37 -7.39 5.09
CA LEU A 4 0.20 -6.33 4.27
C LEU A 4 0.95 -5.30 5.12
N GLN A 5 2.01 -4.74 4.56
CA GLN A 5 2.93 -3.80 5.22
C GLN A 5 3.16 -2.55 4.35
N PRO A 6 3.60 -1.44 4.94
CA PRO A 6 4.04 -0.28 4.17
C PRO A 6 5.12 -0.66 3.15
N GLY A 7 5.00 -0.15 1.92
CA GLY A 7 5.90 -0.46 0.81
C GLY A 7 5.50 -1.71 0.02
N ASP A 8 4.52 -2.50 0.48
CA ASP A 8 4.01 -3.61 -0.30
C ASP A 8 3.32 -3.15 -1.58
N LEU A 9 3.40 -3.99 -2.59
CA LEU A 9 2.57 -3.93 -3.79
C LEU A 9 1.55 -5.06 -3.73
N ALA A 10 0.27 -4.74 -3.84
CA ALA A 10 -0.83 -5.69 -3.78
C ALA A 10 -1.73 -5.60 -5.01
N THR A 11 -2.51 -6.66 -5.25
CA THR A 11 -3.59 -6.68 -6.24
C THR A 11 -4.89 -7.08 -5.57
N ASP A 12 -6.01 -6.51 -6.02
CA ASP A 12 -7.35 -7.01 -5.67
C ASP A 12 -7.82 -8.11 -6.65
N SER A 13 -9.03 -8.62 -6.42
CA SER A 13 -9.66 -9.67 -7.24
C SER A 13 -10.03 -9.22 -8.66
N ARG A 14 -10.00 -7.90 -8.93
CA ARG A 14 -10.26 -7.31 -10.25
C ARG A 14 -8.96 -7.04 -11.02
N GLY A 15 -7.81 -7.32 -10.42
CA GLY A 15 -6.50 -7.06 -11.01
C GLY A 15 -6.04 -5.61 -10.90
N VAL A 16 -6.67 -4.78 -10.04
CA VAL A 16 -6.17 -3.42 -9.80
C VAL A 16 -4.94 -3.49 -8.92
N LEU A 17 -3.90 -2.76 -9.34
CA LEU A 17 -2.65 -2.63 -8.62
C LEU A 17 -2.78 -1.56 -7.53
N TRP A 18 -2.37 -1.91 -6.32
CA TRP A 18 -2.41 -1.06 -5.14
C TRP A 18 -1.03 -0.94 -4.49
N PHE A 19 -0.59 0.29 -4.27
CA PHE A 19 0.62 0.60 -3.49
C PHE A 19 0.21 0.80 -2.04
N VAL A 20 0.83 0.05 -1.12
CA VAL A 20 0.50 0.11 0.30
C VAL A 20 1.40 1.11 1.01
N HIS A 21 0.79 2.05 1.72
CA HIS A 21 1.45 3.11 2.48
C HIS A 21 1.12 2.97 3.95
N GLY A 22 2.07 3.30 4.83
CA GLY A 22 1.85 3.41 6.26
C GLY A 22 1.84 4.87 6.68
N TYR A 23 0.75 5.33 7.29
CA TYR A 23 0.67 6.66 7.91
C TYR A 23 0.51 6.52 9.41
N ARG A 24 1.27 7.31 10.18
CA ARG A 24 1.24 7.27 11.65
C ARG A 24 -0.16 7.56 12.22
N GLU A 25 -0.92 8.44 11.57
CA GLU A 25 -2.22 8.91 12.04
C GLU A 25 -3.39 8.07 11.52
N PHE A 26 -3.19 7.36 10.40
CA PHE A 26 -4.29 6.73 9.66
C PHE A 26 -4.09 5.22 9.44
N GLY A 27 -2.95 4.66 9.83
CA GLY A 27 -2.61 3.27 9.56
C GLY A 27 -2.35 3.02 8.07
N LEU A 28 -2.72 1.82 7.59
CA LEU A 28 -2.47 1.40 6.21
C LEU A 28 -3.45 2.03 5.23
N HIS A 29 -2.92 2.63 4.17
CA HIS A 29 -3.66 3.23 3.07
C HIS A 29 -3.14 2.70 1.74
N LEU A 30 -4.01 2.67 0.73
CA LEU A 30 -3.61 2.24 -0.59
C LEU A 30 -3.87 3.32 -1.62
N THR A 31 -2.91 3.47 -2.53
CA THR A 31 -3.11 4.24 -3.75
C THR A 31 -3.21 3.32 -4.97
N SER A 32 -4.09 3.65 -5.90
CA SER A 32 -4.12 3.02 -7.22
C SER A 32 -3.50 3.94 -8.27
N ARG A 33 -3.16 3.39 -9.44
CA ARG A 33 -2.69 4.20 -10.58
C ARG A 33 -3.73 5.20 -11.10
N SER A 34 -5.01 5.02 -10.78
CA SER A 34 -6.07 5.97 -11.16
C SER A 34 -6.22 7.14 -10.17
N GLY A 35 -5.36 7.22 -9.15
CA GLY A 35 -5.41 8.27 -8.13
C GLY A 35 -6.40 7.99 -6.99
N THR A 36 -6.95 6.78 -6.90
CA THR A 36 -7.74 6.39 -5.73
C THR A 36 -6.83 6.36 -4.50
N PHE A 37 -7.29 6.91 -3.39
CA PHE A 37 -6.60 6.88 -2.09
C PHE A 37 -7.63 6.53 -1.02
N ALA A 38 -7.44 5.41 -0.33
CA ALA A 38 -8.37 4.94 0.69
C ALA A 38 -7.70 4.04 1.73
N PRO A 39 -8.28 3.89 2.93
CA PRO A 39 -7.83 2.93 3.94
C PRO A 39 -7.88 1.48 3.42
N LEU A 40 -7.03 0.62 3.98
CA LEU A 40 -6.97 -0.80 3.61
C LEU A 40 -8.30 -1.52 3.72
N ASP A 41 -9.02 -1.31 4.82
CA ASP A 41 -10.29 -1.98 5.06
C ASP A 41 -11.36 -1.57 4.04
N ASP A 42 -11.36 -0.29 3.63
CA ASP A 42 -12.29 0.20 2.61
C ASP A 42 -11.96 -0.35 1.23
N VAL A 43 -10.67 -0.45 0.89
CA VAL A 43 -10.26 -1.08 -0.37
C VAL A 43 -10.66 -2.55 -0.39
N ALA A 44 -10.36 -3.29 0.68
CA ALA A 44 -10.71 -4.70 0.80
C ALA A 44 -12.23 -4.93 0.71
N ARG A 45 -13.03 -4.04 1.31
CA ARG A 45 -14.49 -4.08 1.28
C ARG A 45 -15.08 -3.76 -0.09
N LEU A 46 -14.55 -2.74 -0.79
CA LEU A 46 -15.13 -2.24 -2.05
C LEU A 46 -14.63 -2.99 -3.29
N TYR A 47 -13.37 -3.43 -3.27
CA TYR A 47 -12.70 -4.02 -4.43
C TYR A 47 -12.41 -5.51 -4.26
N GLY A 48 -12.52 -6.03 -3.03
CA GLY A 48 -12.32 -7.43 -2.70
C GLY A 48 -10.98 -7.69 -2.01
N PRO A 49 -10.70 -8.95 -1.66
CA PRO A 49 -9.52 -9.31 -0.89
C PRO A 49 -8.24 -8.93 -1.63
N LEU A 50 -7.28 -8.39 -0.88
CA LEU A 50 -5.98 -8.01 -1.40
C LEU A 50 -5.01 -9.18 -1.31
N THR A 51 -4.26 -9.39 -2.39
CA THR A 51 -3.18 -10.38 -2.47
C THR A 51 -1.86 -9.65 -2.62
N LEU A 52 -0.89 -9.98 -1.75
CA LEU A 52 0.48 -9.49 -1.86
C LEU A 52 1.09 -9.94 -3.19
N LEU A 53 1.51 -8.99 -4.01
CA LEU A 53 2.18 -9.24 -5.28
C LEU A 53 3.71 -9.15 -5.12
N HIS A 54 4.18 -8.12 -4.42
CA HIS A 54 5.62 -7.91 -4.20
C HIS A 54 5.86 -7.20 -2.87
N ARG A 55 6.85 -7.70 -2.12
CA ARG A 55 7.42 -7.03 -0.95
C ARG A 55 8.88 -6.70 -1.24
N PRO A 56 9.28 -5.42 -1.23
CA PRO A 56 10.67 -5.03 -1.37
C PRO A 56 11.52 -5.63 -0.24
N SER A 57 12.65 -6.24 -0.58
CA SER A 57 13.52 -6.90 0.41
C SER A 57 14.41 -5.94 1.21
N GLU A 58 14.57 -4.68 0.77
CA GLU A 58 15.51 -3.69 1.33
C GLU A 58 15.00 -2.23 1.23
N VAL A 59 13.82 -1.91 1.75
CA VAL A 59 13.46 -0.52 2.11
C VAL A 59 13.23 -0.43 3.62
N ALA A 60 14.13 -1.05 4.38
CA ALA A 60 14.05 -1.12 5.84
C ALA A 60 14.64 0.13 6.56
N ASP A 61 15.32 1.05 5.84
CA ASP A 61 16.03 2.16 6.49
C ASP A 61 15.69 3.58 5.96
N ALA A 62 14.89 3.74 4.90
CA ALA A 62 14.59 5.07 4.36
C ALA A 62 13.46 5.82 5.10
N ASP A 63 12.65 5.14 5.90
CA ASP A 63 11.47 5.75 6.55
C ASP A 63 11.73 6.28 7.98
N ARG A 64 12.95 6.14 8.51
CA ARG A 64 13.32 6.77 9.80
C ARG A 64 13.61 8.27 9.69
N SER A 65 13.73 8.83 8.49
CA SER A 65 14.14 10.23 8.29
C SER A 65 13.01 11.22 8.04
N GLY A 66 11.74 10.79 7.92
CA GLY A 66 10.62 11.71 7.65
C GLY A 66 10.77 12.52 6.36
N GLN A 67 11.54 12.01 5.39
CA GLN A 67 11.74 12.66 4.10
C GLN A 67 10.62 12.22 3.15
N PRO A 68 9.89 13.17 2.52
CA PRO A 68 8.87 12.81 1.54
C PRO A 68 9.53 12.13 0.33
N TYR A 69 8.81 11.18 -0.28
CA TYR A 69 9.21 10.59 -1.56
C TYR A 69 9.55 11.70 -2.58
N PRO A 70 10.66 11.59 -3.32
CA PRO A 70 10.96 12.56 -4.36
C PRO A 70 9.88 12.50 -5.44
N ALA A 71 9.37 13.68 -5.82
CA ALA A 71 8.49 13.85 -6.96
C ALA A 71 9.24 13.50 -8.27
N PRO A 72 8.53 13.02 -9.30
CA PRO A 72 9.12 12.65 -10.60
C PRO A 72 9.81 13.81 -11.32
#